data_AF-A0A370TGN7-F1
#
_entry.id   AF-A0A370TGN7-F1
#
_cell.length_a   1.000
_cell.length_b   1.000
_cell.length_c   1.000
_cell.angle_alpha   90.00
_cell.angle_beta   90.00
_cell.angle_gamma   90.00
#
_symmetry.space_group_name_H-M   'P 1'
#
loop_
_entity.id
_entity.type
_entity.pdbx_description
1 polymer ?
#
loop_
_entity_poly.entity_id
_entity_poly.type
_entity_poly.pdbx_seq_one_letter_code
_entity_poly.pdbx_strand_id
1 'polypeptide(L)'
;MAPPTFPNGMSLHTIGFAALKYPALPPPPVNVPLSNQVGVLQHLPRTAQNHALAQIASQYLTALLEYQTSDDPTLHDPSLPQYYFSTAICLLNFLNSNPDVCKRVAAYPTLVNGVIEKFLLPDFLDDMKKVERPGGAHFPPATFDADFGSLLQFLSTMLLYTAEIESLHPRIKELIPNLRTWKKTYRHSPVRTISNAAERLVDQIQGMDPTSIAKIRTMQEDSLVCGVSSCKVGAPGLTVCAVCRIQRYCGREHQKMDWKHHKHICNKGLQEPATATS
;
A
#
# COMPACT_ATOMS: atom_id res chain seq x y z
N MET A 1 -19.19 -0.85 -20.69
CA MET A 1 -18.88 -1.35 -19.33
C MET A 1 -18.98 -0.15 -18.44
N ALA A 2 -19.85 -0.25 -17.43
CA ALA A 2 -19.97 0.77 -16.41
C ALA A 2 -18.61 0.95 -15.70
N PRO A 3 -18.34 2.12 -15.10
CA PRO A 3 -17.22 2.27 -14.18
C PRO A 3 -17.28 1.14 -13.14
N PRO A 4 -16.13 0.62 -12.69
CA PRO A 4 -16.09 -0.37 -11.62
C PRO A 4 -16.81 0.22 -10.41
N THR A 5 -17.89 -0.45 -9.99
CA THR A 5 -18.56 -0.17 -8.74
C THR A 5 -17.79 -0.88 -7.65
N PHE A 6 -17.10 -0.13 -6.79
CA PHE A 6 -16.52 -0.70 -5.58
C PHE A 6 -17.65 -0.98 -4.57
N PRO A 7 -17.42 -1.88 -3.60
CA PRO A 7 -18.43 -2.17 -2.58
C PRO A 7 -18.96 -0.91 -1.89
N ASN A 8 -20.19 -0.96 -1.43
CA ASN A 8 -20.84 0.11 -0.66
C ASN A 8 -20.85 1.47 -1.35
N GLY A 9 -20.88 1.49 -2.70
CA GLY A 9 -20.95 2.73 -3.48
C GLY A 9 -19.64 3.54 -3.50
N MET A 10 -18.52 2.96 -3.02
CA MET A 10 -17.22 3.60 -3.11
C MET A 10 -16.83 3.85 -4.57
N SER A 11 -16.12 4.94 -4.81
CA SER A 11 -15.56 5.29 -6.12
C SER A 11 -14.04 5.38 -6.03
N LEU A 12 -13.34 5.34 -7.18
CA LEU A 12 -11.91 5.63 -7.22
C LEU A 12 -11.61 6.99 -6.62
N HIS A 13 -12.41 8.01 -6.96
CA HIS A 13 -12.27 9.37 -6.42
C HIS A 13 -12.33 9.37 -4.88
N THR A 14 -13.33 8.71 -4.29
CA THR A 14 -13.49 8.56 -2.84
C THR A 14 -12.23 7.99 -2.18
N ILE A 15 -11.66 6.93 -2.76
CA ILE A 15 -10.45 6.26 -2.24
C ILE A 15 -9.23 7.19 -2.37
N GLY A 16 -9.01 7.77 -3.54
CA GLY A 16 -7.88 8.65 -3.81
C GLY A 16 -7.91 9.92 -2.96
N PHE A 17 -9.09 10.52 -2.79
CA PHE A 17 -9.29 11.71 -1.98
C PHE A 17 -8.99 11.44 -0.49
N ALA A 18 -9.48 10.31 0.04
CA ALA A 18 -9.15 9.88 1.40
C ALA A 18 -7.64 9.60 1.57
N ALA A 19 -6.96 9.11 0.53
CA ALA A 19 -5.53 8.82 0.59
C ALA A 19 -4.62 10.05 0.43
N LEU A 20 -5.01 11.05 -0.35
CA LEU A 20 -4.13 12.15 -0.77
C LEU A 20 -4.51 13.53 -0.21
N LYS A 21 -5.72 13.70 0.32
CA LYS A 21 -6.21 15.01 0.80
C LYS A 21 -6.66 15.01 2.25
N TYR A 22 -7.03 13.85 2.81
CA TYR A 22 -7.66 13.77 4.14
C TYR A 22 -6.97 12.79 5.06
N PRO A 23 -6.02 13.28 5.88
CA PRO A 23 -5.24 12.43 6.75
C PRO A 23 -5.99 11.90 7.98
N ALA A 24 -7.22 12.38 8.26
CA ALA A 24 -8.05 11.97 9.41
C ALA A 24 -9.43 11.42 9.00
N LEU A 25 -10.32 12.25 8.43
CA LEU A 25 -11.58 11.84 7.83
C LEU A 25 -11.96 12.76 6.66
N PRO A 26 -12.39 12.21 5.51
CA PRO A 26 -12.93 13.02 4.42
C PRO A 26 -14.28 13.64 4.81
N PRO A 27 -14.62 14.85 4.34
CA PRO A 27 -15.92 15.48 4.59
C PRO A 27 -17.10 14.63 4.08
N PRO A 28 -18.33 14.91 4.56
CA PRO A 28 -19.54 14.33 4.01
C PRO A 28 -19.61 14.46 2.47
N PRO A 29 -20.15 13.46 1.75
CA PRO A 29 -20.78 12.23 2.26
C PRO A 29 -19.79 11.07 2.50
N VAL A 30 -18.50 11.29 2.25
CA VAL A 30 -17.50 10.21 2.16
C VAL A 30 -16.98 9.73 3.52
N ASN A 31 -17.30 10.47 4.60
CA ASN A 31 -17.00 10.32 6.05
C ASN A 31 -16.67 8.91 6.60
N VAL A 32 -15.68 8.24 6.00
CA VAL A 32 -15.25 6.87 6.22
C VAL A 32 -13.72 6.88 6.17
N PRO A 33 -13.03 6.49 7.26
CA PRO A 33 -11.58 6.40 7.29
C PRO A 33 -11.06 5.47 6.18
N LEU A 34 -9.91 5.82 5.60
CA LEU A 34 -9.32 5.03 4.53
C LEU A 34 -9.05 3.57 4.94
N SER A 35 -8.64 3.34 6.19
CA SER A 35 -8.41 2.00 6.72
C SER A 35 -9.67 1.13 6.65
N ASN A 36 -10.85 1.71 6.92
CA ASN A 36 -12.13 1.03 6.76
C ASN A 36 -12.47 0.77 5.28
N GLN A 37 -12.20 1.73 4.39
CA GLN A 37 -12.37 1.53 2.94
C GLN A 37 -11.49 0.36 2.44
N VAL A 38 -10.20 0.35 2.83
CA VAL A 38 -9.27 -0.75 2.54
C VAL A 38 -9.76 -2.06 3.14
N GLY A 39 -10.25 -2.05 4.38
CA GLY A 39 -10.83 -3.22 5.03
C GLY A 39 -11.98 -3.81 4.21
N VAL A 40 -12.89 -2.99 3.69
CA VAL A 40 -13.96 -3.45 2.80
C VAL A 40 -13.40 -4.09 1.53
N LEU A 41 -12.39 -3.49 0.90
CA LEU A 41 -11.74 -4.05 -0.28
C LEU A 41 -11.03 -5.39 0.00
N GLN A 42 -10.52 -5.59 1.22
CA GLN A 42 -9.88 -6.85 1.63
C GLN A 42 -10.86 -8.02 1.75
N HIS A 43 -12.15 -7.75 1.95
CA HIS A 43 -13.19 -8.78 2.05
C HIS A 43 -13.80 -9.17 0.69
N LEU A 44 -13.37 -8.53 -0.41
CA LEU A 44 -13.77 -8.93 -1.75
C LEU A 44 -13.29 -10.35 -2.08
N PRO A 45 -14.02 -11.09 -2.94
CA PRO A 45 -13.48 -12.30 -3.56
C PRO A 45 -12.14 -11.99 -4.22
N ARG A 46 -11.16 -12.90 -4.08
CA ARG A 46 -9.76 -12.65 -4.47
C ARG A 46 -9.59 -12.08 -5.88
N THR A 47 -10.32 -12.61 -6.87
CA THR A 47 -10.28 -12.07 -8.24
C THR A 47 -10.75 -10.62 -8.31
N ALA A 48 -11.88 -10.29 -7.66
CA ALA A 48 -12.41 -8.93 -7.61
C ALA A 48 -11.46 -7.97 -6.87
N GLN A 49 -10.86 -8.44 -5.77
CA GLN A 49 -9.82 -7.71 -5.05
C GLN A 49 -8.62 -7.39 -5.96
N ASN A 50 -8.12 -8.37 -6.72
CA ASN A 50 -7.01 -8.18 -7.66
C ASN A 50 -7.33 -7.13 -8.75
N HIS A 51 -8.56 -7.11 -9.27
CA HIS A 51 -8.98 -6.06 -10.20
C HIS A 51 -9.03 -4.68 -9.54
N ALA A 52 -9.60 -4.58 -8.34
CA ALA A 52 -9.65 -3.33 -7.58
C ALA A 52 -8.24 -2.78 -7.32
N LEU A 53 -7.31 -3.64 -6.88
CA LEU A 53 -5.90 -3.31 -6.70
C LEU A 53 -5.27 -2.75 -7.97
N ALA A 54 -5.44 -3.43 -9.10
CA ALA A 54 -4.88 -3.00 -10.38
C ALA A 54 -5.44 -1.64 -10.85
N GLN A 55 -6.74 -1.40 -10.65
CA GLN A 55 -7.39 -0.13 -11.03
C GLN A 55 -6.93 1.04 -10.13
N ILE A 56 -6.96 0.84 -8.80
CA ILE A 56 -6.52 1.84 -7.84
C ILE A 56 -5.04 2.18 -8.08
N ALA A 57 -4.17 1.17 -8.21
CA ALA A 57 -2.74 1.39 -8.47
C ALA A 57 -2.49 2.02 -9.85
N SER A 58 -3.24 1.64 -10.88
CA SER A 58 -3.14 2.26 -12.20
C SER A 58 -3.43 3.76 -12.17
N GLN A 59 -4.27 4.21 -11.23
CA GLN A 59 -4.60 5.62 -11.07
C GLN A 59 -3.65 6.35 -10.12
N TYR A 60 -3.46 5.82 -8.92
CA TYR A 60 -2.93 6.59 -7.79
C TYR A 60 -1.48 6.29 -7.46
N LEU A 61 -0.86 5.21 -7.97
CA LEU A 61 0.47 4.80 -7.50
C LEU A 61 1.51 5.92 -7.60
N THR A 62 1.58 6.60 -8.74
CA THR A 62 2.53 7.72 -8.93
C THR A 62 2.25 8.85 -7.95
N ALA A 63 0.99 9.30 -7.83
CA ALA A 63 0.60 10.37 -6.92
C ALA A 63 0.83 10.02 -5.43
N LEU A 64 0.63 8.76 -5.04
CA LEU A 64 0.89 8.28 -3.68
C LEU A 64 2.39 8.32 -3.36
N LEU A 65 3.24 7.91 -4.31
CA LEU A 65 4.68 7.96 -4.15
C LEU A 65 5.19 9.40 -4.08
N GLU A 66 4.70 10.28 -4.96
CA GLU A 66 5.01 11.71 -4.94
C GLU A 66 4.60 12.37 -3.62
N TYR A 67 3.35 12.15 -3.17
CA TYR A 67 2.89 12.67 -1.89
C TYR A 67 3.74 12.16 -0.73
N GLN A 68 3.98 10.85 -0.65
CA GLN A 68 4.67 10.26 0.49
C GLN A 68 6.16 10.65 0.59
N THR A 69 6.73 11.17 -0.50
CA THR A 69 8.12 11.66 -0.56
C THR A 69 8.19 13.18 -0.70
N SER A 70 7.07 13.88 -0.51
CA SER A 70 6.99 15.34 -0.58
C SER A 70 7.40 16.03 0.72
N ASP A 71 7.48 17.35 0.68
CA ASP A 71 7.73 18.23 1.83
C ASP A 71 6.45 18.58 2.61
N ASP A 72 5.36 17.81 2.46
CA ASP A 72 4.13 18.03 3.22
C ASP A 72 4.43 18.01 4.74
N PRO A 73 4.14 19.10 5.48
CA PRO A 73 4.52 19.20 6.90
C PRO A 73 4.00 18.06 7.77
N THR A 74 2.84 17.49 7.42
CA THR A 74 2.23 16.41 8.21
C THR A 74 3.02 15.10 8.15
N LEU A 75 3.82 14.90 7.08
CA LEU A 75 4.69 13.73 6.94
C LEU A 75 6.00 13.85 7.73
N HIS A 76 6.29 15.05 8.24
CA HIS A 76 7.54 15.43 8.91
C HIS A 76 7.34 15.87 10.37
N ASP A 77 6.10 15.90 10.87
CA ASP A 77 5.79 16.23 12.27
C ASP A 77 5.59 14.96 13.12
N PRO A 78 6.54 14.60 14.00
CA PRO A 78 6.47 13.39 14.82
C PRO A 78 5.37 13.41 15.90
N SER A 79 4.67 14.54 16.09
CA SER A 79 3.48 14.61 16.95
C SER A 79 2.21 14.11 16.24
N LEU A 80 2.26 13.97 14.91
CA LEU A 80 1.12 13.57 14.09
C LEU A 80 1.20 12.09 13.69
N PRO A 81 0.06 11.37 13.60
CA PRO A 81 0.07 9.98 13.17
C PRO A 81 0.55 9.80 11.72
N GLN A 82 0.41 10.82 10.86
CA GLN A 82 0.81 10.79 9.45
C GLN A 82 2.33 10.67 9.27
N TYR A 83 3.11 11.17 10.22
CA TYR A 83 4.55 10.94 10.24
C TYR A 83 4.87 9.44 10.33
N TYR A 84 4.15 8.68 11.15
CA TYR A 84 4.41 7.24 11.31
C TYR A 84 3.72 6.41 10.24
N PHE A 85 2.42 6.66 10.01
CA PHE A 85 1.58 5.86 9.13
C PHE A 85 0.50 6.73 8.47
N SER A 86 0.87 7.38 7.37
CA SER A 86 -0.05 8.21 6.59
C SER A 86 -1.13 7.37 5.90
N THR A 87 -2.21 8.02 5.47
CA THR A 87 -3.23 7.41 4.61
C THR A 87 -2.64 6.97 3.26
N ALA A 88 -1.65 7.68 2.73
CA ALA A 88 -0.93 7.24 1.52
C ALA A 88 -0.16 5.93 1.75
N ILE A 89 0.57 5.77 2.86
CA ILE A 89 1.22 4.50 3.22
C ILE A 89 0.17 3.40 3.43
N CYS A 90 -0.95 3.70 4.09
CA CYS A 90 -2.05 2.75 4.25
C CYS A 90 -2.52 2.19 2.90
N LEU A 91 -2.75 3.06 1.91
CA LEU A 91 -3.15 2.62 0.57
C LEU A 91 -2.01 1.88 -0.15
N LEU A 92 -0.78 2.39 -0.10
CA LEU A 92 0.38 1.70 -0.69
C LEU A 92 0.58 0.29 -0.12
N ASN A 93 0.37 0.12 1.20
CA ASN A 93 0.45 -1.18 1.86
C ASN A 93 -0.66 -2.13 1.40
N PHE A 94 -1.85 -1.63 1.12
CA PHE A 94 -2.89 -2.45 0.48
C PHE A 94 -2.49 -2.87 -0.94
N LEU A 95 -1.96 -1.93 -1.72
CA LEU A 95 -1.58 -2.12 -3.12
C LEU A 95 -0.37 -3.06 -3.32
N ASN A 96 0.49 -3.24 -2.31
CA ASN A 96 1.68 -4.10 -2.39
C ASN A 96 1.39 -5.62 -2.44
N SER A 97 0.13 -6.02 -2.48
CA SER A 97 -0.23 -7.39 -2.87
C SER A 97 -0.03 -7.63 -4.38
N ASN A 98 0.03 -6.56 -5.19
CA ASN A 98 0.35 -6.60 -6.60
C ASN A 98 1.88 -6.48 -6.82
N PRO A 99 2.51 -7.43 -7.56
CA PRO A 99 3.97 -7.46 -7.71
C PRO A 99 4.52 -6.30 -8.55
N ASP A 100 3.75 -5.72 -9.48
CA ASP A 100 4.19 -4.55 -10.25
C ASP A 100 4.20 -3.28 -9.39
N VAL A 101 3.24 -3.17 -8.46
CA VAL A 101 3.27 -2.13 -7.43
C VAL A 101 4.52 -2.29 -6.57
N CYS A 102 4.79 -3.49 -6.05
CA CYS A 102 5.97 -3.73 -5.20
C CYS A 102 7.27 -3.34 -5.88
N LYS A 103 7.48 -3.78 -7.12
CA LYS A 103 8.68 -3.44 -7.90
C LYS A 103 8.81 -1.93 -8.06
N ARG A 104 7.70 -1.22 -8.32
CA ARG A 104 7.72 0.23 -8.44
C ARG A 104 8.00 0.91 -7.10
N VAL A 105 7.37 0.52 -6.00
CA VAL A 105 7.60 1.14 -4.68
C VAL A 105 9.03 0.86 -4.18
N ALA A 106 9.54 -0.37 -4.35
CA ALA A 106 10.91 -0.73 -3.98
C ALA A 106 11.98 0.04 -4.78
N ALA A 107 11.65 0.53 -5.97
CA ALA A 107 12.53 1.38 -6.77
C ALA A 107 12.56 2.86 -6.31
N TYR A 108 11.86 3.22 -5.23
CA TYR A 108 11.87 4.57 -4.63
C TYR A 108 12.61 4.50 -3.29
N PRO A 109 13.95 4.55 -3.29
CA PRO A 109 14.75 4.34 -2.08
C PRO A 109 14.44 5.38 -1.00
N THR A 110 14.10 6.61 -1.35
CA THR A 110 13.73 7.68 -0.39
C THR A 110 12.58 7.27 0.52
N LEU A 111 11.55 6.61 -0.03
CA LEU A 111 10.41 6.12 0.74
C LEU A 111 10.82 5.01 1.72
N VAL A 112 11.50 3.99 1.21
CA VAL A 112 11.87 2.82 2.02
C VAL A 112 12.88 3.21 3.10
N ASN A 113 13.85 4.06 2.75
CA ASN A 113 14.87 4.57 3.67
C ASN A 113 14.25 5.47 4.74
N GLY A 114 13.27 6.31 4.39
CA GLY A 114 12.53 7.11 5.36
C GLY A 114 11.81 6.25 6.41
N VAL A 115 11.25 5.11 6.02
CA VAL A 115 10.64 4.15 6.98
C VAL A 115 11.71 3.48 7.85
N ILE A 116 12.85 3.09 7.28
CA ILE A 116 13.97 2.49 8.02
C ILE A 116 14.51 3.48 9.06
N GLU A 117 14.77 4.74 8.68
CA GLU A 117 15.27 5.76 9.59
C GLU A 117 14.29 6.03 10.74
N LYS A 118 12.97 6.06 10.46
CA LYS A 118 11.95 6.15 11.51
C LYS A 118 12.05 4.97 12.50
N PHE A 119 12.18 3.75 12.02
CA PHE A 119 12.35 2.56 12.87
C PHE A 119 13.65 2.53 13.69
N LEU A 120 14.66 3.29 13.27
CA LEU A 120 15.93 3.42 13.97
C LEU A 120 15.92 4.51 15.05
N LEU A 121 14.86 5.33 15.14
CA LEU A 121 14.75 6.33 16.21
C LEU A 121 14.64 5.64 17.58
N PRO A 122 15.40 6.09 18.60
CA PRO A 122 15.40 5.46 19.92
C PRO A 122 14.01 5.35 20.55
N ASP A 123 13.20 6.41 20.42
CA ASP A 123 11.88 6.53 21.04
C ASP A 123 10.72 6.20 20.07
N PHE A 124 11.03 5.60 18.91
CA PHE A 124 10.06 5.36 17.82
C PHE A 124 8.73 4.77 18.30
N LEU A 125 8.78 3.67 19.06
CA LEU A 125 7.55 3.01 19.50
C LEU A 125 6.77 3.84 20.52
N ASP A 126 7.46 4.50 21.43
CA ASP A 126 6.81 5.24 22.49
C ASP A 126 6.18 6.51 21.94
N ASP A 127 6.83 7.17 20.98
CA ASP A 127 6.25 8.33 20.30
C ASP A 127 5.10 7.93 19.37
N MET A 128 5.23 6.83 18.62
CA MET A 128 4.14 6.29 17.79
C MET A 128 2.93 5.85 18.64
N LYS A 129 3.11 5.45 19.90
CA LYS A 129 1.99 5.14 20.81
C LYS A 129 1.27 6.40 21.30
N LYS A 130 1.99 7.52 21.46
CA LYS A 130 1.45 8.78 22.00
C LYS A 130 0.58 9.53 20.99
N VAL A 131 0.81 9.36 19.68
CA VAL A 131 0.04 10.09 18.67
C VAL A 131 -1.44 9.70 18.70
N GLU A 132 -2.30 10.72 18.69
CA GLU A 132 -3.73 10.54 18.60
C GLU A 132 -4.11 10.05 17.21
N ARG A 133 -4.97 9.03 17.15
CA ARG A 133 -5.52 8.51 15.90
C ARG A 133 -6.98 8.90 15.84
N PRO A 134 -7.39 9.81 14.95
CA PRO A 134 -8.78 10.23 14.88
C PRO A 134 -9.68 9.09 14.40
N GLY A 135 -10.82 8.93 15.06
CA GLY A 135 -11.93 8.07 14.63
C GLY A 135 -13.07 8.92 14.08
N GLY A 136 -14.05 8.26 13.45
CA GLY A 136 -15.31 8.88 13.02
C GLY A 136 -16.46 8.53 13.96
N ALA A 137 -17.59 9.23 13.84
CA ALA A 137 -18.79 8.95 14.65
C ALA A 137 -19.28 7.49 14.58
N HIS A 138 -18.97 6.79 13.49
CA HIS A 138 -19.35 5.39 13.25
C HIS A 138 -18.16 4.46 13.04
N PHE A 139 -16.93 4.97 13.16
CA PHE A 139 -15.71 4.22 12.85
C PHE A 139 -14.71 4.38 13.99
N PRO A 140 -14.32 3.29 14.67
CA PRO A 140 -13.34 3.39 15.73
C PRO A 140 -12.02 3.92 15.17
N PRO A 141 -11.24 4.64 16.00
CA PRO A 141 -9.91 5.06 15.60
C PRO A 141 -9.03 3.85 15.30
N ALA A 142 -8.06 4.03 14.40
CA ALA A 142 -7.00 3.04 14.23
C ALA A 142 -6.24 2.84 15.56
N THR A 143 -5.72 1.63 15.78
CA THR A 143 -4.89 1.35 16.95
C THR A 143 -3.42 1.43 16.59
N PHE A 144 -2.58 1.73 17.57
CA PHE A 144 -1.14 1.66 17.44
C PHE A 144 -0.68 0.30 16.85
N ASP A 145 -1.17 -0.82 17.40
CA ASP A 145 -0.80 -2.16 16.97
C ASP A 145 -1.14 -2.40 15.48
N ALA A 146 -2.27 -1.89 15.00
CA ALA A 146 -2.70 -2.05 13.61
C ALA A 146 -1.78 -1.28 12.64
N ASP A 147 -1.46 -0.03 12.95
CA ASP A 147 -0.57 0.80 12.14
C ASP A 147 0.86 0.25 12.16
N PHE A 148 1.37 -0.10 13.34
CA PHE A 148 2.72 -0.62 13.50
C PHE A 148 2.90 -1.96 12.79
N GLY A 149 1.94 -2.88 12.95
CA GLY A 149 1.91 -4.14 12.20
C GLY A 149 1.86 -3.92 10.70
N SER A 150 1.09 -2.93 10.24
CA SER A 150 0.99 -2.58 8.81
C SER A 150 2.30 -2.01 8.26
N LEU A 151 2.99 -1.17 9.04
CA LEU A 151 4.27 -0.57 8.63
C LEU A 151 5.40 -1.62 8.57
N LEU A 152 5.45 -2.55 9.52
CA LEU A 152 6.38 -3.70 9.46
C LEU A 152 6.08 -4.58 8.25
N GLN A 153 4.80 -4.86 7.98
CA GLN A 153 4.40 -5.62 6.80
C GLN A 153 4.80 -4.89 5.52
N PHE A 154 4.60 -3.57 5.45
CA PHE A 154 5.00 -2.74 4.32
C PHE A 154 6.50 -2.86 4.04
N LEU A 155 7.35 -2.58 5.03
CA LEU A 155 8.80 -2.67 4.87
C LEU A 155 9.23 -4.08 4.45
N SER A 156 8.65 -5.10 5.08
CA SER A 156 8.99 -6.49 4.77
C SER A 156 8.63 -6.86 3.33
N THR A 157 7.50 -6.38 2.80
CA THR A 157 7.15 -6.58 1.40
C THR A 157 8.13 -5.85 0.47
N MET A 158 8.60 -4.65 0.83
CA MET A 158 9.57 -3.91 0.00
C MET A 158 10.94 -4.60 -0.06
N LEU A 159 11.41 -5.17 1.05
CA LEU A 159 12.66 -5.94 1.08
C LEU A 159 12.59 -7.19 0.19
N LEU A 160 11.40 -7.78 0.00
CA LEU A 160 11.25 -8.89 -0.95
C LEU A 160 11.58 -8.50 -2.39
N TYR A 161 11.51 -7.22 -2.77
CA TYR A 161 11.75 -6.75 -4.14
C TYR A 161 13.03 -5.92 -4.28
N THR A 162 13.78 -5.79 -3.19
CA THR A 162 15.10 -5.15 -3.19
C THR A 162 16.15 -6.21 -3.55
N ALA A 163 17.00 -5.92 -4.55
CA ALA A 163 17.99 -6.89 -5.03
C ALA A 163 19.14 -7.09 -4.04
N GLU A 164 19.65 -6.00 -3.46
CA GLU A 164 20.76 -6.01 -2.50
C GLU A 164 20.38 -5.15 -1.30
N ILE A 165 20.17 -5.79 -0.14
CA ILE A 165 19.65 -5.11 1.06
C ILE A 165 20.66 -4.10 1.62
N GLU A 166 21.95 -4.41 1.56
CA GLU A 166 23.01 -3.47 1.97
C GLU A 166 23.10 -2.23 1.07
N SER A 167 22.72 -2.37 -0.21
CA SER A 167 22.67 -1.22 -1.14
C SER A 167 21.48 -0.30 -0.88
N LEU A 168 20.43 -0.81 -0.23
CA LEU A 168 19.22 -0.06 0.07
C LEU A 168 19.48 0.98 1.18
N HIS A 169 20.03 0.52 2.31
CA HIS A 169 20.26 1.37 3.47
C HIS A 169 21.45 0.90 4.32
N PRO A 170 22.45 1.77 4.58
CA PRO A 170 23.70 1.37 5.24
C PRO A 170 23.50 0.89 6.69
N ARG A 171 22.46 1.38 7.37
CA ARG A 171 22.17 1.07 8.77
C ARG A 171 21.09 0.01 8.97
N ILE A 172 20.64 -0.67 7.90
CA ILE A 172 19.49 -1.57 8.03
C ILE A 172 19.72 -2.72 9.03
N LYS A 173 20.96 -3.16 9.20
CA LYS A 173 21.34 -4.20 10.19
C LYS A 173 21.13 -3.74 11.64
N GLU A 174 21.12 -2.43 11.90
CA GLU A 174 20.82 -1.86 13.23
C GLU A 174 19.34 -2.09 13.63
N LEU A 175 18.45 -2.46 12.70
CA LEU A 175 17.07 -2.82 13.03
C LEU A 175 16.95 -4.19 13.70
N ILE A 176 17.91 -5.10 13.52
CA ILE A 176 17.78 -6.49 13.99
C ILE A 176 17.50 -6.58 15.52
N PRO A 177 18.23 -5.86 16.41
CA PRO A 177 17.93 -5.87 17.84
C PRO A 177 16.52 -5.38 18.17
N ASN A 178 16.06 -4.33 17.49
CA ASN A 178 14.71 -3.78 17.64
C ASN A 178 13.66 -4.81 17.22
N LEU A 179 13.79 -5.39 16.02
CA LEU A 179 12.88 -6.39 15.49
C LEU A 179 12.77 -7.63 16.38
N ARG A 180 13.88 -8.14 16.92
CA ARG A 180 13.88 -9.27 17.86
C ARG A 180 13.16 -8.93 19.16
N THR A 181 13.39 -7.72 19.67
CA THR A 181 12.67 -7.21 20.85
C THR A 181 11.17 -7.12 20.57
N TRP A 182 10.78 -6.50 19.45
CA TRP A 182 9.38 -6.34 19.07
C TRP A 182 8.67 -7.68 18.84
N LYS A 183 9.32 -8.64 18.17
CA LYS A 183 8.81 -10.02 18.04
C LYS A 183 8.46 -10.63 19.40
N LYS A 184 9.36 -10.50 20.38
CA LYS A 184 9.14 -11.03 21.75
C LYS A 184 8.01 -10.27 22.47
N THR A 185 8.04 -8.94 22.44
CA THR A 185 7.07 -8.08 23.13
C THR A 185 5.65 -8.29 22.60
N TYR A 186 5.48 -8.40 21.28
CA TYR A 186 4.17 -8.50 20.63
C TYR A 186 3.78 -9.94 20.25
N ARG A 187 4.45 -10.97 20.81
CA ARG A 187 4.16 -12.39 20.55
C ARG A 187 2.68 -12.76 20.79
N HIS A 188 2.05 -12.11 21.77
CA HIS A 188 0.66 -12.33 22.17
C HIS A 188 -0.26 -11.15 21.84
N SER A 189 0.19 -10.18 21.03
CA SER A 189 -0.68 -9.10 20.56
C SER A 189 -1.82 -9.67 19.72
N PRO A 190 -3.03 -9.07 19.77
CA PRO A 190 -4.12 -9.42 18.85
C PRO A 190 -3.71 -9.22 17.37
N VAL A 191 -2.78 -8.30 17.09
CA VAL A 191 -2.23 -8.07 15.74
C VAL A 191 -1.01 -8.94 15.53
N ARG A 192 -1.24 -10.22 15.20
CA ARG A 192 -0.17 -11.21 14.95
C ARG A 192 0.84 -10.79 13.88
N THR A 193 0.43 -9.91 12.97
CA THR A 193 1.28 -9.36 11.91
C THR A 193 2.54 -8.71 12.48
N ILE A 194 2.52 -8.10 13.67
CA ILE A 194 3.71 -7.47 14.28
C ILE A 194 4.82 -8.51 14.48
N SER A 195 4.53 -9.59 15.22
CA SER A 195 5.52 -10.64 15.50
C SER A 195 5.97 -11.34 14.21
N ASN A 196 5.03 -11.66 13.32
CA ASN A 196 5.33 -12.38 12.08
C ASN A 196 6.17 -11.54 11.11
N ALA A 197 5.87 -10.25 10.96
CA ALA A 197 6.61 -9.35 10.10
C ALA A 197 7.98 -9.01 10.69
N ALA A 198 8.10 -8.83 12.01
CA ALA A 198 9.38 -8.61 12.67
C ALA A 198 10.34 -9.79 12.51
N GLU A 199 9.86 -11.03 12.67
CA GLU A 199 10.64 -12.24 12.39
C GLU A 199 11.10 -12.29 10.93
N ARG A 200 10.17 -12.11 9.99
CA ARG A 200 10.48 -12.13 8.56
C ARG A 200 11.48 -11.05 8.17
N LEU A 201 11.41 -9.85 8.75
CA LEU A 201 12.37 -8.78 8.52
C LEU A 201 13.78 -9.15 9.00
N VAL A 202 13.90 -9.81 10.16
CA VAL A 202 15.21 -10.32 10.62
C VAL A 202 15.78 -11.29 9.59
N ASP A 203 14.99 -12.27 9.14
CA ASP A 203 15.43 -13.25 8.15
C ASP A 203 15.83 -12.57 6.83
N GLN A 204 15.05 -11.59 6.37
CA GLN A 204 15.36 -10.82 5.16
C GLN A 204 16.69 -10.09 5.31
N ILE A 205 16.89 -9.32 6.39
CA ILE A 205 18.09 -8.51 6.62
C ILE A 205 19.34 -9.39 6.82
N GLN A 206 19.20 -10.56 7.44
CA GLN A 206 20.31 -11.49 7.66
C GLN A 206 20.62 -12.38 6.43
N GLY A 207 19.85 -12.25 5.35
CA GLY A 207 19.94 -13.09 4.16
C GLY A 207 18.91 -14.20 4.19
N MET A 208 17.75 -13.92 3.62
CA MET A 208 16.72 -14.93 3.40
C MET A 208 17.13 -15.84 2.24
N ASP A 209 16.82 -17.13 2.37
CA ASP A 209 17.03 -18.10 1.31
C ASP A 209 16.40 -17.63 -0.03
N PRO A 210 17.18 -17.54 -1.12
CA PRO A 210 16.69 -17.08 -2.42
C PRO A 210 15.51 -17.90 -2.95
N THR A 211 15.42 -19.19 -2.63
CA THR A 211 14.30 -20.02 -3.09
C THR A 211 12.99 -19.65 -2.38
N SER A 212 13.09 -19.29 -1.10
CA SER A 212 11.99 -18.75 -0.30
C SER A 212 11.51 -17.40 -0.84
N ILE A 213 12.44 -16.50 -1.19
CA ILE A 213 12.11 -15.21 -1.84
C ILE A 213 11.38 -15.46 -3.18
N ALA A 214 11.92 -16.34 -4.02
CA ALA A 214 11.33 -16.67 -5.31
C ALA A 214 9.91 -17.22 -5.15
N LYS A 215 9.70 -18.15 -4.21
CA LYS A 215 8.38 -18.71 -3.90
C LYS A 215 7.37 -17.64 -3.49
N ILE A 216 7.75 -16.71 -2.61
CA ILE A 216 6.85 -15.63 -2.18
C ILE A 216 6.51 -14.71 -3.36
N ARG A 217 7.49 -14.36 -4.19
CA ARG A 217 7.27 -13.55 -5.39
C ARG A 217 6.33 -14.26 -6.39
N THR A 218 6.48 -15.56 -6.60
CA THR A 218 5.57 -16.35 -7.44
C THR A 218 4.13 -16.33 -6.90
N MET A 219 3.94 -16.47 -5.58
CA MET A 219 2.61 -16.34 -4.97
C MET A 219 1.99 -14.93 -5.17
N GLN A 220 2.81 -13.89 -5.28
CA GLN A 220 2.33 -12.54 -5.63
C GLN A 220 2.00 -12.42 -7.12
N GLU A 221 2.69 -13.13 -8.00
CA GLU A 221 2.37 -13.16 -9.44
C GLU A 221 0.98 -13.74 -9.71
N ASP A 222 0.49 -14.65 -8.87
CA ASP A 222 -0.90 -15.16 -8.94
C ASP A 222 -1.97 -14.07 -8.69
N SER A 223 -1.59 -12.90 -8.17
CA SER A 223 -2.48 -11.75 -8.04
C SER A 223 -2.71 -11.02 -9.37
N LEU A 224 -1.90 -11.28 -10.40
CA LEU A 224 -1.99 -10.59 -11.68
C LEU A 224 -3.16 -11.11 -12.50
N VAL A 225 -4.07 -10.20 -12.85
CA VAL A 225 -5.29 -10.50 -13.62
C VAL A 225 -5.39 -9.62 -14.86
N CYS A 226 -6.07 -10.12 -15.90
CA CYS A 226 -6.46 -9.31 -17.06
C CYS A 226 -7.37 -8.15 -16.64
N GLY A 227 -7.28 -6.97 -17.26
CA GLY A 227 -8.10 -5.81 -16.90
C GLY A 227 -9.58 -5.92 -17.21
N VAL A 228 -9.95 -6.79 -18.16
CA VAL A 228 -11.35 -7.11 -18.46
C VAL A 228 -11.91 -8.03 -17.37
N SER A 229 -12.84 -7.53 -16.55
CA SER A 229 -13.37 -8.25 -15.37
C SER A 229 -14.06 -9.58 -15.65
N SER A 230 -14.58 -9.79 -16.87
CA SER A 230 -15.15 -11.07 -17.29
C SER A 230 -14.09 -12.10 -17.74
N CYS A 231 -12.84 -11.67 -17.93
CA CYS A 231 -11.75 -12.54 -18.32
C CYS A 231 -11.12 -13.19 -17.09
N LYS A 232 -11.04 -14.51 -17.08
CA LYS A 232 -10.46 -15.30 -15.98
C LYS A 232 -8.96 -15.59 -16.17
N VAL A 233 -8.34 -15.04 -17.22
CA VAL A 233 -6.91 -15.25 -17.49
C VAL A 233 -6.09 -14.43 -16.49
N GLY A 234 -5.26 -15.13 -15.72
CA GLY A 234 -4.24 -14.58 -14.84
C GLY A 234 -2.82 -14.76 -15.41
N ALA A 235 -1.81 -14.51 -14.59
CA ALA A 235 -0.43 -14.90 -14.90
C ALA A 235 -0.28 -16.42 -15.14
N PRO A 236 0.77 -16.87 -15.86
CA PRO A 236 1.81 -16.08 -16.53
C PRO A 236 1.38 -15.57 -17.93
N GLY A 237 2.18 -14.69 -18.54
CA GLY A 237 2.02 -14.31 -19.95
C GLY A 237 1.10 -13.12 -20.25
N LEU A 238 0.66 -12.37 -19.24
CA LEU A 238 -0.09 -11.14 -19.46
C LEU A 238 0.82 -10.00 -19.92
N THR A 239 0.43 -9.31 -20.99
CA THR A 239 1.01 -8.03 -21.41
C THR A 239 0.66 -6.92 -20.44
N VAL A 240 1.52 -5.91 -20.31
CA VAL A 240 1.33 -4.78 -19.38
C VAL A 240 1.04 -3.49 -20.14
N CYS A 241 0.17 -2.64 -19.59
CA CYS A 241 -0.06 -1.29 -20.11
C CYS A 241 1.24 -0.48 -20.11
N ALA A 242 1.62 0.05 -21.27
CA ALA A 242 2.88 0.77 -21.44
C ALA A 242 2.99 2.07 -20.61
N VAL A 243 1.84 2.68 -20.26
CA VAL A 243 1.79 3.96 -19.55
C VAL A 243 1.86 3.75 -18.04
N CYS A 244 0.84 3.14 -17.42
CA CYS A 244 0.83 2.95 -15.97
C CYS A 244 1.75 1.84 -15.48
N ARG A 245 2.09 0.86 -16.35
CA ARG A 245 2.86 -0.35 -16.00
C ARG A 245 2.26 -1.20 -14.87
N ILE A 246 0.94 -1.12 -14.68
CA ILE A 246 0.20 -1.82 -13.63
C ILE A 246 -0.91 -2.69 -14.22
N GLN A 247 -1.79 -2.10 -15.03
CA GLN A 247 -2.89 -2.86 -15.65
C GLN A 247 -2.35 -3.86 -16.67
N ARG A 248 -2.78 -5.12 -16.56
CA ARG A 248 -2.35 -6.22 -17.42
C ARG A 248 -3.47 -6.77 -18.30
N TYR A 249 -3.13 -7.41 -19.42
CA TYR A 249 -4.06 -7.95 -20.40
C TYR A 249 -3.52 -9.22 -21.04
N CYS A 250 -4.38 -10.21 -21.30
CA CYS A 250 -3.98 -11.43 -22.03
C CYS A 250 -3.73 -11.19 -23.53
N GLY A 251 -4.06 -10.00 -24.04
CA GLY A 251 -3.78 -9.61 -25.42
C GLY A 251 -4.27 -8.19 -25.74
N ARG A 252 -3.89 -7.70 -26.93
CA ARG A 252 -4.20 -6.35 -27.41
C ARG A 252 -5.71 -6.09 -27.52
N GLU A 253 -6.51 -7.11 -27.81
CA GLU A 253 -7.96 -6.99 -27.92
C GLU A 253 -8.62 -6.66 -26.58
N HIS A 254 -8.18 -7.30 -25.49
CA HIS A 254 -8.68 -6.98 -24.14
C HIS A 254 -8.22 -5.61 -23.68
N GLN A 255 -7.00 -5.19 -24.05
CA GLN A 255 -6.55 -3.83 -23.79
C GLN A 255 -7.43 -2.80 -24.51
N LYS A 256 -7.73 -2.98 -25.80
CA LYS A 256 -8.64 -2.08 -26.56
C LYS A 256 -10.04 -2.05 -25.93
N MET A 257 -10.55 -3.21 -25.51
CA MET A 257 -11.86 -3.33 -24.88
C MET A 257 -11.97 -2.55 -23.58
N ASP A 258 -10.93 -2.64 -22.74
CA ASP A 258 -10.83 -1.95 -21.46
C ASP A 258 -10.46 -0.46 -21.62
N TRP A 259 -9.79 -0.09 -22.72
CA TRP A 259 -9.28 1.28 -22.96
C TRP A 259 -10.32 2.37 -22.81
N LYS A 260 -11.57 2.10 -23.21
CA LYS A 260 -12.71 3.03 -23.03
C LYS A 260 -12.88 3.51 -21.59
N HIS A 261 -12.51 2.68 -20.62
CA HIS A 261 -12.52 3.00 -19.19
C HIS A 261 -11.12 3.36 -18.71
N HIS A 262 -10.13 2.50 -18.98
CA HIS A 262 -8.77 2.64 -18.44
C HIS A 262 -8.12 3.98 -18.78
N LYS A 263 -8.38 4.56 -19.98
CA LYS A 263 -7.81 5.86 -20.37
C LYS A 263 -8.15 7.01 -19.42
N HIS A 264 -9.25 6.90 -18.68
CA HIS A 264 -9.70 7.91 -17.72
C HIS A 264 -9.00 7.81 -16.36
N ILE A 265 -8.37 6.67 -16.07
CA ILE A 265 -7.70 6.43 -14.78
C ILE A 265 -6.19 6.22 -14.94
N CYS A 266 -5.71 5.84 -16.13
CA CYS A 266 -4.32 5.50 -16.39
C CYS A 266 -3.36 6.65 -16.05
N ASN A 267 -2.60 6.48 -14.95
CA ASN A 267 -1.63 7.41 -14.42
C ASN A 267 -2.19 8.84 -14.24
N LYS A 268 -3.42 8.95 -13.71
CA LYS A 268 -4.11 10.24 -13.57
C LYS A 268 -4.03 10.87 -12.17
N GLY A 269 -3.67 10.10 -11.15
CA GLY A 269 -3.68 10.58 -9.77
C GLY A 269 -5.09 11.00 -9.32
N LEU A 270 -5.12 11.94 -8.37
CA LEU A 270 -6.37 12.58 -7.94
C LEU A 270 -6.76 13.65 -8.96
N GLN A 271 -7.94 13.48 -9.55
CA GLN A 271 -8.56 14.49 -10.40
C GLN A 271 -9.68 15.14 -9.61
N GLU A 272 -9.54 16.42 -9.30
CA GLU A 272 -10.63 17.20 -8.71
C GLU A 272 -11.81 17.22 -9.70
N PRO A 273 -13.05 17.03 -9.24
CA PRO A 273 -14.19 17.21 -10.11
C PRO A 273 -14.15 18.63 -10.66
N ALA A 274 -14.34 18.79 -11.98
CA ALA A 274 -14.45 20.10 -12.58
C ALA A 274 -15.50 20.87 -11.78
N THR A 275 -15.08 21.96 -11.14
CA THR A 275 -15.99 22.86 -10.43
C THR A 275 -17.12 23.16 -11.39
N ALA A 276 -18.33 22.75 -11.04
CA ALA A 276 -19.51 23.15 -11.78
C ALA A 276 -19.54 24.67 -11.68
N THR A 277 -19.08 25.35 -12.73
CA THR A 277 -19.28 26.78 -12.90
C THR A 277 -20.79 26.95 -13.04
N SER A 278 -21.41 27.23 -11.89
CA SER A 278 -22.77 27.74 -11.76
C SER A 278 -22.88 29.11 -12.40
#